data_AF-A0A1Y3MMZ4-F1
#
_entry.id   AF-A0A1Y3MMZ4-F1
#
_cell.length_a   1.000
_cell.length_b   1.000
_cell.length_c   1.000
_cell.angle_alpha   90.00
_cell.angle_beta   90.00
_cell.angle_gamma   90.00
#
_symmetry.space_group_name_H-M   'P 1'
#
loop_
_entity.id
_entity.type
_entity.pdbx_description
1 polymer ?
#
loop_
_entity_poly.entity_id
_entity_poly.type
_entity_poly.pdbx_seq_one_letter_code
_entity_poly.pdbx_strand_id
1 'polypeptide(L)'
;MSSVEEGGWPDKIVGPSPIPTDKDWVAPNELTKEQIKELVNDFAQAARRANEAGFDVVEIHAAHGYLIHQFLSPVTNKRTDEYGGSFENRIRFCLEVIEGVKTQWPAEKPLFIRFSCSDFIENGWDVQETAKLCSIIKKMGIDVVDCSAGGTDPRLQVLPPLVPGYQVPFAQEVKKQNPDMLVTAVGLILNGKQAEEILQNGYADAITVGRAFLRNTSTVLDWASELDVDVQWPCQYRRAQLRKN
;
A
#
# COMPACT_ATOMS: atom_id res chain seq x y z
N MET A 1 -19.36 -9.09 -5.57
CA MET A 1 -20.04 -7.99 -4.82
C MET A 1 -21.53 -8.18 -4.94
N SER A 2 -22.28 -7.86 -3.89
CA SER A 2 -23.70 -8.13 -3.76
C SER A 2 -24.55 -7.45 -4.85
N SER A 3 -25.53 -8.17 -5.40
CA SER A 3 -26.54 -7.60 -6.32
C SER A 3 -27.44 -6.60 -5.59
N VAL A 4 -28.29 -5.86 -6.32
CA VAL A 4 -29.35 -5.03 -5.69
C VAL A 4 -30.25 -5.89 -4.79
N GLU A 5 -30.56 -7.13 -5.20
CA GLU A 5 -31.39 -8.07 -4.44
C GLU A 5 -30.73 -8.49 -3.11
N GLU A 6 -29.40 -8.47 -3.07
CA GLU A 6 -28.59 -8.76 -1.88
C GLU A 6 -28.20 -7.49 -1.09
N GLY A 7 -28.79 -6.33 -1.43
CA GLY A 7 -28.56 -5.06 -0.75
C GLY A 7 -27.29 -4.30 -1.18
N GLY A 8 -26.68 -4.68 -2.30
CA GLY A 8 -25.52 -4.02 -2.88
C GLY A 8 -25.84 -2.75 -3.69
N TRP A 9 -24.79 -2.05 -4.11
CA TRP A 9 -24.87 -0.83 -4.93
C TRP A 9 -24.08 -0.98 -6.24
N PRO A 10 -24.50 -1.89 -7.14
CA PRO A 10 -23.75 -2.19 -8.37
C PRO A 10 -23.44 -0.95 -9.21
N ASP A 11 -24.39 -0.02 -9.31
CA ASP A 11 -24.25 1.20 -10.11
C ASP A 11 -23.23 2.21 -9.53
N LYS A 12 -22.78 2.01 -8.30
CA LYS A 12 -21.80 2.88 -7.62
C LYS A 12 -20.39 2.31 -7.62
N ILE A 13 -20.21 1.10 -8.12
CA ILE A 13 -18.88 0.50 -8.24
C ILE A 13 -18.24 1.08 -9.50
N VAL A 14 -17.04 1.62 -9.36
CA VAL A 14 -16.31 2.29 -10.45
C VAL A 14 -14.92 1.70 -10.61
N GLY A 15 -14.36 1.84 -11.81
CA GLY A 15 -13.03 1.35 -12.15
C GLY A 15 -12.49 1.98 -13.44
N PRO A 16 -11.24 1.71 -13.81
CA PRO A 16 -10.66 2.22 -15.05
C PRO A 16 -11.29 1.59 -16.29
N SER A 17 -11.81 0.38 -16.20
CA SER A 17 -12.44 -0.36 -17.30
C SER A 17 -13.52 -1.30 -16.76
N PRO A 18 -14.54 -1.68 -17.55
CA PRO A 18 -15.68 -2.47 -17.09
C PRO A 18 -15.35 -3.96 -17.00
N ILE A 19 -14.32 -4.30 -16.22
CA ILE A 19 -13.80 -5.65 -16.05
C ILE A 19 -14.00 -6.07 -14.60
N PRO A 20 -14.81 -7.11 -14.33
CA PRO A 20 -15.02 -7.58 -12.97
C PRO A 20 -13.80 -8.38 -12.48
N THR A 21 -13.45 -8.20 -11.20
CA THR A 21 -12.36 -8.93 -10.52
C THR A 21 -12.60 -10.44 -10.47
N ASP A 22 -13.85 -10.86 -10.35
CA ASP A 22 -14.26 -12.27 -10.33
C ASP A 22 -15.44 -12.48 -11.29
N LYS A 23 -15.65 -13.71 -11.77
CA LYS A 23 -16.73 -14.06 -12.71
C LYS A 23 -18.12 -13.77 -12.15
N ASP A 24 -18.30 -13.87 -10.84
CA ASP A 24 -19.60 -13.73 -10.18
C ASP A 24 -19.81 -12.30 -9.64
N TRP A 25 -18.91 -11.37 -9.99
CA TRP A 25 -18.98 -9.98 -9.52
C TRP A 25 -19.53 -9.07 -10.61
N VAL A 26 -20.23 -8.05 -10.17
CA VAL A 26 -20.71 -6.98 -11.05
C VAL A 26 -19.51 -6.23 -11.64
N ALA A 27 -19.54 -6.01 -12.95
CA ALA A 27 -18.54 -5.20 -13.64
C ALA A 27 -18.62 -3.74 -13.15
N PRO A 28 -17.49 -3.10 -12.83
CA PRO A 28 -17.49 -1.69 -12.44
C PRO A 28 -17.92 -0.81 -13.60
N ASN A 29 -18.53 0.33 -13.30
CA ASN A 29 -18.72 1.40 -14.26
C ASN A 29 -17.38 2.05 -14.60
N GLU A 30 -17.09 2.19 -15.89
CA GLU A 30 -15.87 2.86 -16.34
C GLU A 30 -15.94 4.36 -16.02
N LEU A 31 -14.91 4.86 -15.34
CA LEU A 31 -14.84 6.27 -14.94
C LEU A 31 -14.71 7.20 -16.15
N THR A 32 -15.49 8.28 -16.14
CA THR A 32 -15.25 9.43 -17.03
C THR A 32 -14.10 10.30 -16.51
N LYS A 33 -13.57 11.18 -17.36
CA LYS A 33 -12.50 12.11 -16.98
C LYS A 33 -12.94 13.09 -15.89
N GLU A 34 -14.20 13.50 -15.92
CA GLU A 34 -14.81 14.37 -14.92
C GLU A 34 -14.88 13.64 -13.58
N GLN A 35 -15.31 12.38 -13.56
CA GLN A 35 -15.37 11.57 -12.34
C GLN A 35 -13.97 11.28 -11.77
N ILE A 36 -12.96 11.10 -12.62
CA ILE A 36 -11.56 10.98 -12.18
C ILE A 36 -11.14 12.25 -11.42
N LYS A 37 -11.44 13.44 -11.95
CA LYS A 37 -11.13 14.72 -11.29
C LYS A 37 -11.90 14.89 -9.97
N GLU A 38 -13.16 14.47 -9.93
CA GLU A 38 -13.96 14.46 -8.70
C GLU A 38 -13.32 13.58 -7.63
N LEU A 39 -12.89 12.37 -8.00
CA LEU A 39 -12.21 11.46 -7.07
C LEU A 39 -10.87 12.01 -6.58
N VAL A 40 -10.07 12.63 -7.44
CA VAL A 40 -8.83 13.33 -7.03
C VAL A 40 -9.15 14.39 -5.97
N ASN A 41 -10.21 15.18 -6.17
CA ASN A 41 -10.66 16.13 -5.17
C ASN A 41 -11.13 15.42 -3.89
N ASP A 42 -11.86 14.30 -3.98
CA ASP A 42 -12.31 13.57 -2.80
C ASP A 42 -11.14 13.06 -1.93
N PHE A 43 -10.06 12.56 -2.56
CA PHE A 43 -8.81 12.24 -1.85
C PHE A 43 -8.21 13.47 -1.17
N ALA A 44 -8.16 14.62 -1.85
CA ALA A 44 -7.68 15.87 -1.27
C ALA A 44 -8.53 16.29 -0.06
N GLN A 45 -9.86 16.27 -0.18
CA GLN A 45 -10.78 16.59 0.91
C GLN A 45 -10.63 15.61 2.08
N ALA A 46 -10.39 14.32 1.82
CA ALA A 46 -10.12 13.32 2.85
C ALA A 46 -8.81 13.62 3.60
N ALA A 47 -7.74 14.01 2.90
CA ALA A 47 -6.48 14.43 3.52
C ALA A 47 -6.66 15.67 4.40
N ARG A 48 -7.44 16.67 3.96
CA ARG A 48 -7.79 17.82 4.81
C ARG A 48 -8.46 17.38 6.11
N ARG A 49 -9.49 16.54 6.01
CA ARG A 49 -10.25 16.04 7.17
C ARG A 49 -9.36 15.22 8.11
N ALA A 50 -8.44 14.42 7.56
CA ALA A 50 -7.47 13.67 8.37
C ALA A 50 -6.54 14.63 9.15
N ASN A 51 -6.10 15.72 8.52
CA ASN A 51 -5.30 16.72 9.21
C ASN A 51 -6.11 17.44 10.30
N GLU A 52 -7.33 17.87 10.00
CA GLU A 52 -8.26 18.49 10.97
C GLU A 52 -8.56 17.56 12.16
N ALA A 53 -8.62 16.25 11.92
CA ALA A 53 -8.81 15.24 12.97
C ALA A 53 -7.54 14.94 13.80
N GLY A 54 -6.39 15.52 13.43
CA GLY A 54 -5.15 15.38 14.18
C GLY A 54 -4.31 14.15 13.84
N PHE A 55 -4.51 13.51 12.68
CA PHE A 55 -3.59 12.46 12.23
C PHE A 55 -2.19 13.03 11.97
N ASP A 56 -1.15 12.28 12.34
CA ASP A 56 0.25 12.62 12.12
C ASP A 56 0.76 12.15 10.76
N VAL A 57 0.17 11.08 10.22
CA VAL A 57 0.54 10.44 8.95
C VAL A 57 -0.73 10.06 8.20
N VAL A 58 -0.70 10.21 6.87
CA VAL A 58 -1.69 9.59 5.98
C VAL A 58 -0.98 8.70 4.95
N GLU A 59 -1.63 7.60 4.60
CA GLU A 59 -1.14 6.66 3.57
C GLU A 59 -2.15 6.59 2.42
N ILE A 60 -1.68 6.89 1.21
CA ILE A 60 -2.47 6.69 -0.01
C ILE A 60 -2.47 5.20 -0.34
N HIS A 61 -3.64 4.59 -0.46
CA HIS A 61 -3.76 3.18 -0.78
C HIS A 61 -3.77 2.95 -2.30
N ALA A 62 -2.61 2.60 -2.87
CA ALA A 62 -2.42 2.28 -4.29
C ALA A 62 -2.07 0.80 -4.53
N ALA A 63 -2.71 -0.09 -3.77
CA ALA A 63 -2.37 -1.51 -3.70
C ALA A 63 -3.63 -2.39 -3.69
N HIS A 64 -3.41 -3.70 -3.60
CA HIS A 64 -4.43 -4.73 -3.32
C HIS A 64 -5.61 -4.77 -4.29
N GLY A 65 -5.42 -4.31 -5.52
CA GLY A 65 -6.46 -4.31 -6.56
C GLY A 65 -7.58 -3.29 -6.32
N TYR A 66 -7.38 -2.34 -5.40
CA TYR A 66 -8.26 -1.18 -5.27
C TYR A 66 -8.00 -0.15 -6.35
N LEU A 67 -8.83 0.90 -6.38
CA LEU A 67 -8.98 1.80 -7.51
C LEU A 67 -7.66 2.29 -8.12
N ILE A 68 -6.75 2.88 -7.32
CA ILE A 68 -5.49 3.39 -7.87
C ILE A 68 -4.65 2.23 -8.44
N HIS A 69 -4.58 1.08 -7.76
CA HIS A 69 -3.88 -0.10 -8.27
C HIS A 69 -4.50 -0.61 -9.58
N GLN A 70 -5.82 -0.52 -9.73
CA GLN A 70 -6.49 -0.90 -10.97
C GLN A 70 -6.02 -0.02 -12.14
N PHE A 71 -5.82 1.28 -11.93
CA PHE A 71 -5.26 2.16 -12.97
C PHE A 71 -3.81 1.78 -13.30
N LEU A 72 -3.01 1.42 -12.30
CA LEU A 72 -1.62 1.02 -12.48
C LEU A 72 -1.49 -0.28 -13.29
N SER A 73 -2.30 -1.29 -13.00
CA SER A 73 -2.16 -2.60 -13.62
C SER A 73 -2.73 -2.64 -15.05
N PRO A 74 -1.95 -3.09 -16.06
CA PRO A 74 -2.47 -3.30 -17.41
C PRO A 74 -3.48 -4.45 -17.50
N VAL A 75 -3.61 -5.29 -16.46
CA VAL A 75 -4.60 -6.37 -16.40
C VAL A 75 -6.02 -5.79 -16.27
N THR A 76 -6.17 -4.76 -15.43
CA THR A 76 -7.48 -4.18 -15.09
C THR A 76 -7.74 -2.86 -15.82
N ASN A 77 -6.71 -2.13 -16.23
CA ASN A 77 -6.83 -0.92 -17.03
C ASN A 77 -6.66 -1.20 -18.52
N LYS A 78 -7.77 -1.21 -19.25
CA LYS A 78 -7.84 -1.34 -20.72
C LYS A 78 -8.25 -0.05 -21.41
N ARG A 79 -8.13 1.09 -20.73
CA ARG A 79 -8.44 2.40 -21.31
C ARG A 79 -7.53 2.69 -22.50
N THR A 80 -8.08 3.40 -23.47
CA THR A 80 -7.37 3.87 -24.68
C THR A 80 -7.13 5.38 -24.68
N ASP A 81 -7.54 6.06 -23.62
CA ASP A 81 -7.32 7.49 -23.40
C ASP A 81 -6.01 7.75 -22.63
N GLU A 82 -5.80 8.98 -22.16
CA GLU A 82 -4.61 9.41 -21.44
C GLU A 82 -4.40 8.73 -20.07
N TYR A 83 -5.35 7.91 -19.60
CA TYR A 83 -5.24 7.17 -18.35
C TYR A 83 -4.93 5.68 -18.56
N GLY A 84 -4.75 5.18 -19.79
CA GLY A 84 -4.41 3.78 -20.06
C GLY A 84 -3.38 3.55 -21.16
N GLY A 85 -3.04 2.27 -21.36
CA GLY A 85 -2.02 1.84 -22.30
C GLY A 85 -0.60 1.95 -21.74
N SER A 86 0.09 3.06 -22.03
CA SER A 86 1.49 3.24 -21.63
C SER A 86 1.66 3.31 -20.11
N PHE A 87 2.89 3.07 -19.63
CA PHE A 87 3.24 3.28 -18.22
C PHE A 87 2.88 4.70 -17.77
N GLU A 88 3.27 5.70 -18.56
CA GLU A 88 3.05 7.12 -18.24
C GLU A 88 1.56 7.47 -18.12
N ASN A 89 0.70 6.82 -18.90
CA ASN A 89 -0.74 7.01 -18.81
C ASN A 89 -1.35 6.25 -17.62
N ARG A 90 -0.94 5.01 -17.37
CA ARG A 90 -1.44 4.20 -16.25
C ARG A 90 -1.13 4.81 -14.88
N ILE A 91 0.04 5.44 -14.73
CA ILE A 91 0.39 6.11 -13.47
C ILE A 91 -0.31 7.46 -13.27
N ARG A 92 -0.89 8.05 -14.33
CA ARG A 92 -1.40 9.43 -14.31
C ARG A 92 -2.37 9.69 -13.16
N PHE A 93 -3.35 8.81 -12.97
CA PHE A 93 -4.32 8.94 -11.88
C PHE A 93 -3.66 8.91 -10.50
N CYS A 94 -2.66 8.03 -10.29
CA CYS A 94 -1.89 7.99 -9.06
C CYS A 94 -1.15 9.32 -8.80
N LEU A 95 -0.52 9.89 -9.84
CA LEU A 95 0.18 11.17 -9.73
C LEU A 95 -0.78 12.33 -9.40
N GLU A 96 -1.94 12.38 -10.06
CA GLU A 96 -2.97 13.40 -9.80
C GLU A 96 -3.54 13.29 -8.38
N VAL A 97 -3.75 12.07 -7.86
CA VAL A 97 -4.15 11.86 -6.45
C VAL A 97 -3.08 12.38 -5.49
N ILE A 98 -1.80 12.08 -5.74
CA ILE A 98 -0.68 12.59 -4.93
C ILE A 98 -0.68 14.13 -4.93
N GLU A 99 -0.79 14.76 -6.10
CA GLU A 99 -0.86 16.21 -6.22
C GLU A 99 -2.04 16.79 -5.45
N GLY A 100 -3.24 16.23 -5.63
CA GLY A 100 -4.45 16.64 -4.92
C GLY A 100 -4.30 16.56 -3.40
N VAL A 101 -3.85 15.41 -2.89
CA VAL A 101 -3.60 15.21 -1.44
C VAL A 101 -2.60 16.23 -0.90
N LYS A 102 -1.51 16.48 -1.62
CA LYS A 102 -0.49 17.45 -1.20
C LYS A 102 -0.98 18.89 -1.13
N THR A 103 -2.06 19.26 -1.83
CA THR A 103 -2.63 20.60 -1.67
C THR A 103 -3.33 20.80 -0.32
N GLN A 104 -3.69 19.71 0.37
CA GLN A 104 -4.45 19.74 1.61
C GLN A 104 -3.69 19.15 2.82
N TRP A 105 -2.68 18.32 2.57
CA TRP A 105 -1.84 17.73 3.61
C TRP A 105 -0.64 18.63 3.94
N PRO A 106 -0.34 18.91 5.22
CA PRO A 106 0.80 19.76 5.59
C PRO A 106 2.14 19.20 5.12
N ALA A 107 3.02 20.06 4.60
CA ALA A 107 4.28 19.65 3.98
C ALA A 107 5.30 19.09 4.98
N GLU A 108 5.14 19.40 6.27
CA GLU A 108 5.97 18.93 7.37
C GLU A 108 5.54 17.56 7.91
N LYS A 109 4.34 17.07 7.55
CA LYS A 109 3.82 15.78 8.00
C LYS A 109 4.10 14.68 6.97
N PRO A 110 4.52 13.48 7.39
CA PRO A 110 4.82 12.41 6.45
C PRO A 110 3.62 12.00 5.59
N LEU A 111 3.87 11.82 4.30
CA LEU A 111 2.92 11.27 3.33
C LEU A 111 3.41 9.93 2.81
N PHE A 112 2.65 8.89 3.11
CA PHE A 112 2.96 7.52 2.71
C PHE A 112 2.16 7.14 1.46
N ILE A 113 2.67 6.17 0.71
CA ILE A 113 1.88 5.47 -0.31
C ILE A 113 2.18 3.98 -0.26
N ARG A 114 1.12 3.18 -0.37
CA ARG A 114 1.23 1.73 -0.38
C ARG A 114 1.03 1.18 -1.77
N PHE A 115 1.94 0.33 -2.23
CA PHE A 115 1.83 -0.37 -3.50
C PHE A 115 1.69 -1.87 -3.33
N SER A 116 0.99 -2.49 -4.29
CA SER A 116 1.22 -3.89 -4.61
C SER A 116 2.36 -3.91 -5.62
N CYS A 117 3.55 -4.29 -5.17
CA CYS A 117 4.76 -4.23 -5.99
C CYS A 117 4.79 -5.29 -7.10
N SER A 118 3.86 -6.23 -7.09
CA SER A 118 3.67 -7.21 -8.15
C SER A 118 2.21 -7.64 -8.15
N ASP A 119 1.64 -7.78 -9.33
CA ASP A 119 0.33 -8.40 -9.51
C ASP A 119 0.37 -9.91 -9.29
N PHE A 120 1.55 -10.54 -9.40
CA PHE A 120 1.70 -11.99 -9.59
C PHE A 120 0.96 -12.53 -10.82
N ILE A 121 0.86 -11.72 -11.88
CA ILE A 121 0.21 -12.05 -13.14
C ILE A 121 1.20 -11.81 -14.28
N GLU A 122 1.24 -12.72 -15.25
CA GLU A 122 2.05 -12.56 -16.45
C GLU A 122 1.62 -11.29 -17.22
N ASN A 123 2.58 -10.44 -17.60
CA ASN A 123 2.34 -9.12 -18.20
C ASN A 123 1.49 -8.17 -17.33
N GLY A 124 1.41 -8.41 -16.02
CA GLY A 124 0.83 -7.49 -15.03
C GLY A 124 1.81 -6.44 -14.53
N TRP A 125 1.37 -5.65 -13.55
CA TRP A 125 2.24 -4.72 -12.84
C TRP A 125 3.35 -5.47 -12.09
N ASP A 126 4.57 -4.95 -12.15
CA ASP A 126 5.74 -5.58 -11.53
C ASP A 126 6.57 -4.62 -10.67
N VAL A 127 7.62 -5.18 -10.06
CA VAL A 127 8.46 -4.44 -9.12
C VAL A 127 9.33 -3.41 -9.84
N GLN A 128 9.63 -3.60 -11.12
CA GLN A 128 10.41 -2.67 -11.92
C GLN A 128 9.56 -1.44 -12.28
N GLU A 129 8.29 -1.64 -12.64
CA GLU A 129 7.33 -0.55 -12.79
C GLU A 129 7.11 0.20 -11.46
N THR A 130 7.01 -0.53 -10.35
CA THR A 130 6.93 0.05 -9.01
C THR A 130 8.15 0.92 -8.69
N ALA A 131 9.36 0.40 -8.90
CA ALA A 131 10.60 1.13 -8.64
C ALA A 131 10.74 2.37 -9.55
N LYS A 132 10.34 2.26 -10.82
CA LYS A 132 10.26 3.40 -11.76
C LYS A 132 9.30 4.47 -11.26
N LEU A 133 8.09 4.08 -10.79
CA LEU A 133 7.13 5.02 -10.22
C LEU A 133 7.67 5.67 -8.92
N CYS A 134 8.35 4.91 -8.06
CA CYS A 134 8.96 5.41 -6.83
C CYS A 134 9.95 6.55 -7.11
N SER A 135 10.75 6.45 -8.18
CA SER A 135 11.70 7.49 -8.58
C SER A 135 11.02 8.82 -8.99
N ILE A 136 9.79 8.74 -9.50
CA ILE A 136 8.97 9.88 -9.91
C ILE A 136 8.35 10.52 -8.66
N ILE A 137 7.65 9.73 -7.84
CA ILE A 137 6.89 10.24 -6.70
C ILE A 137 7.77 10.73 -5.56
N LYS A 138 9.03 10.27 -5.45
CA LYS A 138 10.01 10.86 -4.51
C LYS A 138 10.17 12.35 -4.77
N LYS A 139 10.26 12.76 -6.04
CA LYS A 139 10.37 14.17 -6.45
C LYS A 139 9.08 14.93 -6.21
N MET A 140 7.95 14.22 -6.15
CA MET A 140 6.66 14.76 -5.78
C MET A 140 6.48 14.85 -4.27
N GLY A 141 7.47 14.49 -3.45
CA GLY A 141 7.43 14.61 -1.99
C GLY A 141 6.60 13.54 -1.30
N ILE A 142 6.58 12.31 -1.83
CA ILE A 142 6.24 11.12 -1.04
C ILE A 142 7.43 10.79 -0.14
N ASP A 143 7.16 10.55 1.13
CA ASP A 143 8.19 10.32 2.14
C ASP A 143 8.53 8.84 2.27
N VAL A 144 7.50 7.98 2.29
CA VAL A 144 7.63 6.54 2.56
C VAL A 144 6.77 5.71 1.59
N VAL A 145 7.34 4.61 1.11
CA VAL A 145 6.63 3.60 0.30
C VAL A 145 6.42 2.32 1.09
N ASP A 146 5.17 1.89 1.28
CA ASP A 146 4.84 0.59 1.87
C ASP A 146 4.70 -0.49 0.79
N CYS A 147 5.59 -1.49 0.84
CA CYS A 147 5.75 -2.51 -0.21
C CYS A 147 4.96 -3.78 0.11
N SER A 148 3.74 -3.88 -0.43
CA SER A 148 2.90 -5.08 -0.42
C SER A 148 2.91 -5.77 -1.79
N ALA A 149 2.03 -6.74 -2.04
CA ALA A 149 1.83 -7.35 -3.35
C ALA A 149 0.45 -7.99 -3.53
N GLY A 150 0.08 -8.25 -4.79
CA GLY A 150 -1.13 -8.96 -5.20
C GLY A 150 -2.43 -8.17 -5.03
N GLY A 151 -3.55 -8.87 -5.22
CA GLY A 151 -4.92 -8.38 -5.00
C GLY A 151 -5.66 -7.96 -6.28
N THR A 152 -5.02 -8.01 -7.45
CA THR A 152 -5.56 -7.49 -8.72
C THR A 152 -6.65 -8.37 -9.31
N ASP A 153 -6.31 -9.59 -9.73
CA ASP A 153 -7.26 -10.56 -10.26
C ASP A 153 -6.91 -11.96 -9.71
N PRO A 154 -7.68 -12.50 -8.75
CA PRO A 154 -7.38 -13.77 -8.13
C PRO A 154 -7.44 -14.96 -9.11
N ARG A 155 -8.11 -14.82 -10.26
CA ARG A 155 -8.23 -15.87 -11.26
C ARG A 155 -6.97 -16.03 -12.10
N LEU A 156 -6.18 -14.97 -12.22
CA LEU A 156 -4.96 -14.89 -13.03
C LEU A 156 -3.68 -14.98 -12.19
N GLN A 157 -3.80 -14.76 -10.88
CA GLN A 157 -2.66 -14.73 -9.97
C GLN A 157 -2.00 -16.10 -9.76
N VAL A 158 -0.68 -16.13 -9.88
CA VAL A 158 0.16 -17.27 -9.46
C VAL A 158 0.99 -16.83 -8.26
N LEU A 159 0.44 -17.04 -7.06
CA LEU A 159 1.08 -16.60 -5.82
C LEU A 159 2.35 -17.42 -5.53
N PRO A 160 3.44 -16.79 -5.06
CA PRO A 160 4.60 -17.51 -4.56
C PRO A 160 4.25 -18.22 -3.24
N PRO A 161 5.08 -19.17 -2.78
CA PRO A 161 4.94 -19.75 -1.45
C PRO A 161 4.88 -18.66 -0.37
N LEU A 162 3.84 -18.70 0.46
CA LEU A 162 3.62 -17.73 1.54
C LEU A 162 4.50 -18.09 2.75
N VAL A 163 5.78 -17.76 2.64
CA VAL A 163 6.80 -17.96 3.68
C VAL A 163 7.05 -16.65 4.45
N PRO A 164 7.67 -16.71 5.65
CA PRO A 164 8.03 -15.49 6.38
C PRO A 164 8.84 -14.53 5.51
N GLY A 165 8.42 -13.28 5.43
CA GLY A 165 9.11 -12.24 4.65
C GLY A 165 8.95 -12.35 3.13
N TYR A 166 7.96 -13.10 2.60
CA TYR A 166 7.83 -13.32 1.15
C TYR A 166 7.71 -12.05 0.28
N GLN A 167 7.38 -10.89 0.86
CA GLN A 167 7.31 -9.60 0.14
C GLN A 167 8.51 -8.69 0.43
N VAL A 168 9.41 -9.05 1.35
CA VAL A 168 10.64 -8.29 1.65
C VAL A 168 11.49 -8.04 0.39
N PRO A 169 11.63 -8.99 -0.55
CA PRO A 169 12.37 -8.74 -1.80
C PRO A 169 11.84 -7.55 -2.62
N PHE A 170 10.56 -7.19 -2.49
CA PHE A 170 10.02 -6.01 -3.18
C PHE A 170 10.50 -4.71 -2.54
N ALA A 171 10.49 -4.61 -1.21
CA ALA A 171 11.05 -3.46 -0.50
C ALA A 171 12.55 -3.31 -0.80
N GLN A 172 13.28 -4.42 -0.79
CA GLN A 172 14.70 -4.46 -1.14
C GLN A 172 14.95 -3.92 -2.55
N GLU A 173 14.19 -4.35 -3.56
CA GLU A 173 14.38 -3.92 -4.94
C GLU A 173 14.01 -2.42 -5.13
N VAL A 174 12.92 -1.95 -4.52
CA VAL A 174 12.55 -0.53 -4.54
C VAL A 174 13.67 0.33 -3.93
N LYS A 175 14.20 -0.08 -2.77
CA LYS A 175 15.27 0.64 -2.07
C LYS A 175 16.59 0.61 -2.82
N LYS A 176 16.94 -0.53 -3.44
CA LYS A 176 18.14 -0.66 -4.28
C LYS A 176 18.13 0.33 -5.45
N GLN A 177 16.98 0.56 -6.07
CA GLN A 177 16.86 1.51 -7.18
C GLN A 177 16.64 2.96 -6.70
N ASN A 178 16.12 3.15 -5.49
CA ASN A 178 15.78 4.45 -4.91
C ASN A 178 16.36 4.57 -3.49
N PRO A 179 17.69 4.71 -3.32
CA PRO A 179 18.34 4.67 -2.01
C PRO A 179 17.87 5.79 -1.06
N ASP A 180 17.42 6.92 -1.60
CA ASP A 180 16.89 8.06 -0.84
C ASP A 180 15.38 7.94 -0.52
N MET A 181 14.71 6.88 -0.98
CA MET A 181 13.32 6.58 -0.62
C MET A 181 13.30 5.75 0.65
N LEU A 182 12.52 6.18 1.64
CA LEU A 182 12.22 5.35 2.79
C LEU A 182 11.20 4.30 2.38
N VAL A 183 11.42 3.04 2.74
CA VAL A 183 10.51 1.95 2.40
C VAL A 183 10.15 1.14 3.63
N THR A 184 8.92 0.65 3.68
CA THR A 184 8.51 -0.33 4.69
C THR A 184 8.36 -1.71 4.09
N ALA A 185 8.79 -2.72 4.84
CA ALA A 185 8.54 -4.12 4.50
C ALA A 185 7.35 -4.67 5.30
N VAL A 186 6.50 -5.44 4.63
CA VAL A 186 5.37 -6.19 5.20
C VAL A 186 5.39 -7.62 4.66
N GLY A 187 4.57 -8.50 5.21
CA GLY A 187 4.34 -9.85 4.66
C GLY A 187 4.95 -10.94 5.52
N LEU A 188 4.13 -11.50 6.41
CA LEU A 188 4.52 -12.59 7.32
C LEU A 188 5.82 -12.29 8.09
N ILE A 189 5.90 -11.10 8.70
CA ILE A 189 6.94 -10.77 9.67
C ILE A 189 6.42 -11.19 11.04
N LEU A 190 7.06 -12.21 11.63
CA LEU A 190 6.49 -13.01 12.71
C LEU A 190 7.06 -12.69 14.09
N ASN A 191 8.31 -12.21 14.15
CA ASN A 191 9.03 -11.99 15.41
C ASN A 191 10.05 -10.85 15.28
N GLY A 192 10.60 -10.43 16.42
CA GLY A 192 11.53 -9.30 16.49
C GLY A 192 12.85 -9.59 15.76
N LYS A 193 13.35 -10.83 15.85
CA LYS A 193 14.61 -11.23 15.18
C LYS A 193 14.53 -11.11 13.66
N GLN A 194 13.41 -11.55 13.08
CA GLN A 194 13.17 -11.42 11.65
C GLN A 194 13.07 -9.94 11.24
N ALA A 195 12.34 -9.12 12.02
CA ALA A 195 12.22 -7.69 11.76
C ALA A 195 13.60 -7.00 11.80
N GLU A 196 14.41 -7.30 12.82
CA GLU A 196 15.76 -6.77 12.99
C GLU A 196 16.69 -7.21 11.84
N GLU A 197 16.65 -8.47 11.44
CA GLU A 197 17.45 -8.97 10.31
C GLU A 197 17.13 -8.22 9.00
N ILE A 198 15.86 -7.92 8.74
CA ILE A 198 15.44 -7.13 7.56
C ILE A 198 16.04 -5.73 7.60
N LEU A 199 16.00 -5.07 8.77
CA LEU A 199 16.53 -3.73 8.97
C LEU A 199 18.07 -3.69 8.87
N GLN A 200 18.77 -4.61 9.54
CA GLN A 200 20.24 -4.69 9.53
C GLN A 200 20.81 -4.98 8.14
N ASN A 201 20.10 -5.77 7.33
CA ASN A 201 20.48 -6.00 5.94
C ASN A 201 20.15 -4.82 5.01
N GLY A 202 19.51 -3.76 5.53
CA GLY A 202 19.13 -2.58 4.77
C GLY A 202 18.05 -2.85 3.72
N TYR A 203 17.20 -3.85 3.92
CA TYR A 203 16.12 -4.19 2.97
C TYR A 203 14.90 -3.28 3.13
N ALA A 204 14.74 -2.65 4.30
CA ALA A 204 13.72 -1.64 4.58
C ALA A 204 14.19 -0.66 5.66
N ASP A 205 13.49 0.47 5.80
CA ASP A 205 13.72 1.48 6.84
C ASP A 205 12.78 1.33 8.03
N ALA A 206 11.61 0.72 7.80
CA ALA A 206 10.68 0.36 8.85
C ALA A 206 9.94 -0.94 8.52
N ILE A 207 9.29 -1.50 9.53
CA ILE A 207 8.60 -2.78 9.46
C ILE A 207 7.12 -2.58 9.74
N THR A 208 6.28 -2.99 8.78
CA THR A 208 4.82 -2.91 8.89
C THR A 208 4.26 -4.29 9.25
N VAL A 209 3.52 -4.36 10.35
CA VAL A 209 3.06 -5.62 10.94
C VAL A 209 1.53 -5.61 11.09
N GLY A 210 0.87 -6.62 10.53
CA GLY A 210 -0.58 -6.79 10.64
C GLY A 210 -1.00 -7.86 11.64
N ARG A 211 -1.06 -9.12 11.19
CA ARG A 211 -1.64 -10.26 11.95
C ARG A 211 -1.02 -10.54 13.32
N ALA A 212 0.23 -10.14 13.58
CA ALA A 212 0.82 -10.30 14.90
C ALA A 212 0.07 -9.44 15.95
N PHE A 213 -0.19 -8.16 15.63
CA PHE A 213 -0.96 -7.27 16.50
C PHE A 213 -2.41 -7.69 16.71
N LEU A 214 -3.02 -8.35 15.73
CA LEU A 214 -4.38 -8.90 15.88
C LEU A 214 -4.44 -10.05 16.90
N ARG A 215 -3.37 -10.84 16.99
CA ARG A 215 -3.27 -11.98 17.92
C ARG A 215 -2.75 -11.56 19.28
N ASN A 216 -1.89 -10.54 19.31
CA ASN A 216 -1.19 -10.12 20.50
C ASN A 216 -0.93 -8.61 20.47
N THR A 217 -1.66 -7.85 21.27
CA THR A 217 -1.51 -6.40 21.38
C THR A 217 -0.18 -5.99 22.03
N SER A 218 0.50 -6.89 22.75
CA SER A 218 1.81 -6.68 23.35
C SER A 218 2.98 -7.01 22.41
N THR A 219 2.73 -7.23 21.10
CA THR A 219 3.75 -7.62 20.10
C THR A 219 5.05 -6.82 20.21
N VAL A 220 4.99 -5.50 20.37
CA VAL A 220 6.20 -4.65 20.52
C VAL A 220 7.00 -4.99 21.77
N LEU A 221 6.33 -5.21 22.91
CA LEU A 221 7.00 -5.50 24.19
C LEU A 221 7.64 -6.89 24.16
N ASP A 222 6.96 -7.86 23.54
CA ASP A 222 7.48 -9.22 23.40
C ASP A 222 8.68 -9.25 22.45
N TRP A 223 8.63 -8.52 21.34
CA TRP A 223 9.75 -8.42 20.39
C TRP A 223 10.94 -7.67 21.01
N ALA A 224 10.70 -6.62 21.78
CA ALA A 224 11.74 -5.94 22.54
C ALA A 224 12.44 -6.90 23.52
N SER A 225 11.66 -7.71 24.25
CA SER A 225 12.21 -8.74 25.13
C SER A 225 12.99 -9.82 24.38
N GLU A 226 12.54 -10.22 23.19
CA GLU A 226 13.24 -11.20 22.35
C GLU A 226 14.58 -10.68 21.82
N LEU A 227 14.63 -9.38 21.50
CA LEU A 227 15.81 -8.66 20.99
C LEU A 227 16.72 -8.12 22.10
N ASP A 228 16.36 -8.35 23.36
CA ASP A 228 17.07 -7.82 24.53
C ASP A 228 17.09 -6.28 24.64
N VAL A 229 16.17 -5.58 23.97
CA VAL A 229 16.07 -4.11 23.93
C VAL A 229 15.14 -3.59 25.02
N ASP A 230 15.58 -2.57 25.77
CA ASP A 230 14.71 -1.87 26.72
C ASP A 230 13.85 -0.82 25.99
N VAL A 231 12.56 -0.78 26.30
CA VAL A 231 11.58 0.11 25.69
C VAL A 231 10.74 0.79 26.76
N GLN A 232 10.07 1.88 26.43
CA GLN A 232 9.17 2.52 27.38
C GLN A 232 7.90 1.69 27.56
N TRP A 233 7.75 1.07 28.74
CA TRP A 233 6.51 0.43 29.13
C TRP A 233 5.49 1.46 29.63
N PRO A 234 4.18 1.25 29.39
CA PRO A 234 3.14 1.95 30.13
C PRO A 234 3.40 1.84 31.63
N CYS A 235 3.28 2.94 32.37
CA CYS A 235 3.71 2.97 33.78
C CYS A 235 2.99 1.91 34.64
N GLN A 236 1.74 1.59 34.28
CA GLN A 236 0.91 0.56 34.89
C GLN A 236 1.47 -0.86 34.70
N TYR A 237 2.24 -1.10 33.64
CA TYR A 237 2.76 -2.42 33.26
C TYR A 237 4.22 -2.64 33.64
N ARG A 238 4.91 -1.67 34.27
CA ARG A 238 6.33 -1.80 34.62
C ARG A 238 6.68 -3.06 35.40
N ARG A 239 5.79 -3.55 36.28
CA ARG A 239 5.99 -4.77 37.07
C ARG A 239 5.81 -6.09 36.28
N ALA A 240 5.32 -6.02 35.05
CA ALA A 240 5.15 -7.16 34.16
C ALA A 240 6.39 -7.41 33.27
N GLN A 241 7.41 -6.55 33.32
CA GLN A 241 8.67 -6.77 32.63
C GLN A 241 9.28 -8.12 33.05
N LEU A 242 9.62 -8.94 32.07
CA LEU A 242 10.32 -10.19 32.31
C LEU A 242 11.70 -9.85 32.89
N ARG A 243 12.01 -10.41 34.06
CA ARG A 243 13.32 -10.24 34.68
C ARG A 243 14.33 -11.01 33.85
N LYS A 244 15.36 -10.32 33.36
CA LYS A 244 16.55 -10.97 32.82
C LYS A 244 17.26 -11.66 34.00
N ASN A 245 17.51 -12.96 33.89
CA ASN A 245 18.32 -13.72 34.87
C ASN A 245 19.80 -13.35 34.73
#